data_AF-A0A6G1RZ46-F1
#
_entry.id   AF-A0A6G1RZ46-F1
#
_cell.length_a   1.000
_cell.length_b   1.000
_cell.length_c   1.000
_cell.angle_alpha   90.00
_cell.angle_beta   90.00
_cell.angle_gamma   90.00
#
_symmetry.space_group_name_H-M   'P 1'
#
loop_
_entity.id
_entity.type
_entity.pdbx_description
1 polymer ?
#
loop_
_entity_poly.entity_id
_entity_poly.type
_entity_poly.pdbx_seq_one_letter_code
_entity_poly.pdbx_strand_id
1 'polypeptide(L)'
;ADAEGPVVEKIMSSRSVKKKMENGEEVEIEEFYVKYKNFSYLHCQWASVEELDKDKRIQQKIKRFKAKQGQNKFLSEIDDELFNPDYVEVDRIMDFSRSTDDNGEPVMHYLVKWCSLPYEDSTWELKQN
;
A
#
# COMPACT_ATOMS: atom_id res chain seq x y z
N ALA A 1 8.05 11.41 20.14
CA ALA A 1 8.59 10.15 19.60
C ALA A 1 8.34 10.20 18.11
N ASP A 2 9.40 10.34 17.31
CA ASP A 2 9.30 10.31 15.85
C ASP A 2 8.89 8.90 15.44
N ALA A 3 7.60 8.64 15.31
CA ALA A 3 7.13 7.39 14.74
C ALA A 3 7.57 7.37 13.27
N GLU A 4 8.57 6.54 12.98
CA GLU A 4 9.01 6.25 11.61
C GLU A 4 7.77 5.77 10.83
N GLY A 5 7.43 6.44 9.72
CA GLY A 5 6.22 6.14 8.97
C GLY A 5 6.27 4.78 8.28
N PRO A 6 5.17 4.37 7.61
CA PRO A 6 5.10 3.07 6.93
C PRO A 6 6.25 2.88 5.94
N VAL A 7 6.95 1.76 6.04
CA VAL A 7 8.06 1.43 5.13
C VAL A 7 7.47 0.80 3.87
N VAL A 8 7.81 1.33 2.71
CA VAL A 8 7.39 0.75 1.43
C VAL A 8 8.14 -0.57 1.24
N GLU A 9 7.43 -1.66 1.02
CA GLU A 9 8.02 -2.96 0.69
C GLU A 9 8.32 -3.03 -0.81
N LYS A 10 7.30 -2.79 -1.64
CA LYS A 10 7.33 -2.91 -3.10
C LYS A 10 6.57 -1.76 -3.77
N ILE A 11 7.09 -1.28 -4.89
CA ILE A 11 6.36 -0.42 -5.83
C ILE A 11 5.89 -1.33 -6.98
N MET A 12 4.59 -1.35 -7.23
CA MET A 12 3.96 -2.24 -8.21
C MET A 12 3.66 -1.51 -9.52
N SER A 13 3.21 -0.26 -9.45
CA SER A 13 2.90 0.54 -10.64
C SER A 13 3.17 2.03 -10.40
N SER A 14 3.14 2.80 -11.48
CA SER A 14 3.25 4.26 -11.48
C SER A 14 2.24 4.86 -12.45
N ARG A 15 1.67 6.02 -12.11
CA ARG A 15 0.78 6.79 -12.99
C ARG A 15 1.06 8.29 -12.86
N SER A 16 0.76 9.04 -13.90
CA SER A 16 0.69 10.50 -13.84
C SER A 16 -0.77 10.92 -13.65
N VAL A 17 -1.04 11.79 -12.69
CA VAL A 17 -2.35 12.42 -12.47
C VAL A 17 -2.23 13.94 -12.56
N LYS A 18 -3.21 14.62 -13.17
CA LYS A 18 -3.28 16.08 -13.16
C LYS A 18 -4.06 16.53 -11.93
N LYS A 19 -3.45 17.35 -11.08
CA LYS A 19 -4.09 17.92 -9.88
C LYS A 19 -4.15 19.43 -10.01
N LYS A 20 -5.33 20.00 -9.73
CA LYS A 20 -5.52 21.43 -9.69
C LYS A 20 -5.14 21.95 -8.30
N MET A 21 -4.19 22.86 -8.25
CA MET A 21 -3.75 23.52 -7.02
C MET A 21 -4.73 24.64 -6.62
N GLU A 22 -4.62 25.13 -5.38
CA GLU A 22 -5.47 26.20 -4.84
C GLU A 22 -5.37 27.52 -5.62
N ASN A 23 -4.20 27.78 -6.22
CA ASN A 23 -3.95 28.93 -7.10
C ASN A 23 -4.57 28.77 -8.51
N GLY A 24 -5.23 27.64 -8.78
CA GLY A 24 -5.86 27.34 -10.08
C GLY A 24 -4.95 26.69 -11.12
N GLU A 25 -3.65 26.53 -10.83
CA GLU A 25 -2.67 25.89 -11.70
C GLU A 25 -2.88 24.36 -11.76
N GLU A 26 -2.72 23.77 -12.93
CA GLU A 26 -2.70 22.30 -13.09
C GLU A 26 -1.26 21.81 -13.05
N VAL A 27 -0.97 20.93 -12.09
CA VAL A 27 0.34 20.28 -11.96
C VAL A 27 0.17 18.78 -12.21
N GLU A 28 1.08 18.21 -12.99
CA GLU A 28 1.18 16.77 -13.17
C GLU A 28 1.96 16.17 -11.99
N ILE A 29 1.30 15.29 -11.23
CA ILE A 29 1.87 14.60 -10.08
C ILE A 29 2.03 13.13 -10.44
N GLU A 30 3.22 12.60 -10.18
CA GLU A 30 3.49 11.18 -10.32
C GLU A 30 3.15 10.45 -9.02
N GLU A 31 2.33 9.41 -9.14
CA GLU A 31 1.93 8.54 -8.04
C GLU A 31 2.43 7.12 -8.28
N PHE A 32 2.67 6.41 -7.18
CA PHE A 32 3.13 5.04 -7.17
C PHE A 32 2.13 4.17 -6.42
N TYR A 33 1.78 3.01 -6.99
CA TYR A 33 0.99 2.01 -6.30
C TYR A 33 1.90 1.14 -5.44
N VAL A 34 1.77 1.23 -4.12
CA VAL A 34 2.75 0.69 -3.17
C VAL A 34 2.15 -0.37 -2.25
N LYS A 35 2.95 -1.38 -1.92
CA LYS A 35 2.71 -2.33 -0.83
C LYS A 35 3.62 -1.95 0.33
N TYR A 36 3.06 -1.78 1.53
CA TYR A 36 3.81 -1.48 2.75
C TYR A 36 4.23 -2.74 3.49
N LYS A 37 5.39 -2.69 4.15
CA LYS A 37 5.93 -3.79 4.95
C LYS A 37 5.08 -3.98 6.20
N ASN A 38 4.72 -5.23 6.53
CA ASN A 38 3.88 -5.62 7.67
C ASN A 38 2.41 -5.17 7.59
N PHE A 39 1.96 -4.67 6.44
CA PHE A 39 0.54 -4.45 6.14
C PHE A 39 0.08 -5.49 5.13
N SER A 40 -1.21 -5.83 5.13
CA SER A 40 -1.81 -6.67 4.09
C SER A 40 -1.86 -5.95 2.75
N TYR A 41 -2.14 -6.68 1.67
CA TYR A 41 -2.34 -6.09 0.35
C TYR A 41 -3.59 -5.20 0.29
N LEU A 42 -4.50 -5.31 1.25
CA LEU A 42 -5.68 -4.45 1.38
C LEU A 42 -5.31 -2.96 1.53
N HIS A 43 -4.14 -2.70 2.13
CA HIS A 43 -3.64 -1.34 2.36
C HIS A 43 -2.76 -0.82 1.22
N CYS A 44 -2.71 -1.52 0.09
CA CYS A 44 -2.02 -1.02 -1.09
C CYS A 44 -2.76 0.21 -1.65
N GLN A 45 -2.03 1.29 -1.88
CA GLN A 45 -2.61 2.55 -2.33
C GLN A 45 -1.70 3.27 -3.33
N TRP A 46 -2.31 4.19 -4.08
CA TRP A 46 -1.60 5.19 -4.84
C TRP A 46 -1.12 6.29 -3.90
N ALA A 47 0.17 6.62 -3.98
CA ALA A 47 0.76 7.68 -3.18
C ALA A 47 1.81 8.42 -3.98
N SER A 48 1.84 9.74 -3.81
CA SER A 48 2.87 10.63 -4.32
C SER A 48 4.20 10.45 -3.57
N VAL A 49 5.28 10.98 -4.14
CA VAL A 49 6.59 10.99 -3.48
C VAL A 49 6.53 11.70 -2.13
N GLU A 50 5.77 12.80 -2.04
CA GLU A 50 5.58 13.57 -0.81
C GLU A 50 4.91 12.75 0.29
N GLU A 51 3.85 12.00 -0.05
CA GLU A 51 3.16 11.12 0.91
C GLU A 51 4.02 9.95 1.39
N LEU A 52 5.00 9.55 0.59
CA LEU A 52 5.92 8.44 0.89
C LEU A 52 7.23 8.89 1.56
N ASP A 53 7.44 10.19 1.78
CA ASP A 53 8.73 10.75 2.25
C ASP A 53 9.11 10.31 3.67
N LYS A 54 8.15 9.77 4.43
CA LYS A 54 8.42 9.13 5.73
C LYS A 54 9.30 7.88 5.61
N ASP A 55 9.31 7.19 4.46
CA ASP A 55 10.28 6.13 4.18
C ASP A 55 11.56 6.76 3.60
N LYS A 56 12.61 6.84 4.43
CA LYS A 56 13.92 7.40 4.06
C LYS A 56 14.58 6.73 2.84
N ARG A 57 14.09 5.56 2.41
CA ARG A 57 14.61 4.81 1.26
C ARG A 57 13.74 4.98 0.01
N ILE A 58 12.66 5.75 0.07
CA ILE A 58 11.70 5.84 -1.05
C ILE A 58 12.34 6.30 -2.36
N GLN A 59 13.20 7.32 -2.31
CA GLN A 59 13.89 7.84 -3.50
C GLN A 59 14.71 6.76 -4.20
N GLN A 60 15.37 5.89 -3.43
CA GLN A 60 16.15 4.77 -3.98
C GLN A 60 15.25 3.68 -4.57
N LYS A 61 14.09 3.41 -3.94
CA LYS A 61 13.10 2.44 -4.44
C LYS A 61 12.50 2.92 -5.76
N ILE A 62 12.11 4.18 -5.87
CA ILE A 62 11.57 4.77 -7.11
C ILE A 62 12.62 4.71 -8.22
N LYS A 63 13.87 5.12 -7.95
CA LYS A 63 14.96 5.04 -8.93
C LYS A 63 15.14 3.62 -9.47
N ARG A 64 15.12 2.61 -8.59
CA ARG A 64 15.22 1.19 -8.98
C ARG A 64 14.01 0.71 -9.77
N PHE A 65 12.80 1.12 -9.38
CA PHE A 65 11.58 0.78 -10.10
C PHE A 65 11.60 1.33 -11.53
N LYS A 66 11.90 2.61 -11.72
CA LYS A 66 12.00 3.25 -13.04
C LYS A 66 13.08 2.64 -13.92
N ALA A 67 14.24 2.28 -13.35
CA ALA A 67 15.30 1.61 -14.09
C ALA A 67 14.87 0.25 -14.66
N LYS A 68 14.07 -0.52 -13.90
CA LYS A 68 13.51 -1.80 -14.36
C LYS A 68 12.48 -1.60 -15.47
N GLN A 69 11.60 -0.61 -15.33
CA GLN A 69 10.59 -0.26 -16.34
C GLN A 69 11.25 0.16 -17.67
N GLY A 70 12.32 0.96 -17.62
CA GLY A 70 13.05 1.38 -18.80
C GLY A 70 13.74 0.24 -19.56
N GLN A 71 14.14 -0.84 -18.87
CA GLN A 71 14.76 -2.01 -19.48
C GLN A 71 13.74 -3.00 -20.08
N ASN A 72 12.52 -3.05 -19.53
CA ASN A 72 11.50 -4.06 -19.87
C ASN A 72 10.17 -3.46 -20.38
N LYS A 73 10.22 -2.38 -21.16
CA LYS A 73 9.01 -1.69 -21.70
C LYS A 73 7.98 -2.60 -22.38
N PHE A 74 8.43 -3.68 -23.05
CA PHE A 74 7.53 -4.59 -23.76
C PHE A 74 6.81 -5.59 -22.85
N LEU A 75 7.36 -5.89 -21.66
CA LEU A 75 6.75 -6.78 -20.67
C LEU A 75 5.80 -6.03 -19.73
N SER A 76 6.06 -4.74 -19.47
CA SER A 76 5.26 -3.93 -18.56
C SER A 76 3.84 -3.62 -19.04
N GLU A 77 3.56 -3.74 -20.35
CA GLU A 77 2.22 -3.51 -20.93
C GLU A 77 1.34 -4.78 -20.91
N ILE A 78 1.90 -5.96 -20.62
CA ILE A 78 1.18 -7.24 -20.62
C ILE A 78 0.85 -7.69 -19.18
N ASP A 79 1.53 -7.13 -18.18
CA ASP A 79 1.41 -7.46 -16.76
C ASP A 79 0.61 -6.37 -16.01
N ASP A 80 -0.62 -6.11 -16.49
CA ASP A 80 -1.56 -5.13 -15.88
C ASP A 80 -2.08 -5.59 -14.50
N GLU A 81 -1.82 -6.84 -14.11
CA GLU A 81 -2.25 -7.38 -12.83
C GLU A 81 -1.26 -6.99 -11.71
N LEU A 82 -1.64 -5.98 -10.92
CA LEU A 82 -0.80 -5.40 -9.86
C LEU A 82 -0.32 -6.44 -8.83
N PHE A 83 -1.21 -7.36 -8.47
CA PHE A 83 -1.00 -8.52 -7.62
C PHE A 83 -2.19 -9.48 -7.76
N ASN A 84 -2.03 -10.75 -7.35
CA ASN A 84 -3.12 -11.73 -7.38
C ASN A 84 -4.31 -11.24 -6.50
N PRO A 85 -5.54 -11.09 -7.03
CA PRO A 85 -6.70 -10.61 -6.28
C PRO A 85 -7.03 -11.42 -5.03
N ASP A 86 -6.64 -12.70 -4.96
CA ASP A 86 -6.77 -13.53 -3.75
C ASP A 86 -6.10 -12.90 -2.52
N TYR A 87 -5.04 -12.09 -2.71
CA TYR A 87 -4.27 -11.52 -1.59
C TYR A 87 -5.05 -10.49 -0.76
N VAL A 88 -6.27 -10.13 -1.18
CA VAL A 88 -7.21 -9.29 -0.40
C VAL A 88 -8.49 -10.05 -0.02
N GLU A 89 -8.59 -11.33 -0.36
CA GLU A 89 -9.70 -12.17 0.06
C GLU A 89 -9.40 -12.86 1.40
N VAL A 90 -10.40 -12.90 2.28
CA VAL A 90 -10.28 -13.56 3.58
C VAL A 90 -10.40 -15.07 3.38
N ASP A 91 -9.34 -15.82 3.71
CA ASP A 91 -9.35 -17.28 3.78
C ASP A 91 -9.91 -17.73 5.14
N ARG A 92 -9.37 -17.18 6.24
CA ARG A 92 -9.77 -17.56 7.59
C ARG A 92 -9.56 -16.46 8.62
N ILE A 93 -10.48 -16.33 9.56
CA ILE A 93 -10.25 -15.58 10.80
C ILE A 93 -9.57 -16.49 11.83
N MET A 94 -8.34 -16.14 12.20
CA MET A 94 -7.53 -16.93 13.12
C MET A 94 -7.73 -16.53 14.58
N ASP A 95 -7.98 -15.24 14.84
CA ASP A 95 -8.21 -14.69 16.17
C ASP A 95 -9.00 -13.38 16.10
N PHE A 96 -9.51 -12.89 17.23
CA PHE A 96 -10.15 -11.59 17.35
C PHE A 96 -9.81 -10.91 18.69
N SER A 97 -9.73 -9.58 18.66
CA SER A 97 -9.49 -8.75 19.83
C SER A 97 -10.52 -7.62 19.91
N ARG A 98 -11.03 -7.37 21.11
CA ARG A 98 -11.95 -6.26 21.39
C ARG A 98 -11.21 -5.21 22.22
N SER A 99 -11.27 -3.97 21.77
CA SER A 99 -10.73 -2.81 22.46
C SER A 99 -11.73 -1.66 22.43
N THR A 100 -11.36 -0.55 23.06
CA THR A 100 -12.07 0.73 22.99
C THR A 100 -11.12 1.74 22.35
N ASP A 101 -11.61 2.57 21.43
CA ASP A 101 -10.81 3.66 20.86
C ASP A 101 -10.73 4.88 21.82
N ASP A 102 -10.03 5.93 21.37
CA ASP A 102 -9.87 7.18 22.11
C ASP A 102 -11.20 7.92 22.34
N ASN A 103 -12.25 7.60 21.58
CA ASN A 103 -13.59 8.19 21.72
C ASN A 103 -14.50 7.40 22.67
N GLY A 104 -14.05 6.24 23.17
CA GLY A 104 -14.89 5.35 23.97
C GLY A 104 -15.72 4.36 23.16
N GLU A 105 -15.54 4.32 21.84
CA GLU A 105 -16.32 3.44 20.95
C GLU A 105 -15.71 2.04 20.90
N PRO A 106 -16.54 0.98 20.86
CA PRO A 106 -16.06 -0.39 20.79
C PRO A 106 -15.42 -0.68 19.43
N VAL A 107 -14.20 -1.19 19.46
CA VAL A 107 -13.40 -1.53 18.30
C VAL A 107 -13.09 -3.02 18.27
N MET A 108 -13.23 -3.64 17.11
CA MET A 108 -12.97 -5.06 16.89
C MET A 108 -11.86 -5.22 15.86
N HIS A 109 -10.80 -5.94 16.24
CA HIS A 109 -9.72 -6.35 15.35
C HIS A 109 -9.80 -7.86 15.11
N TYR A 110 -9.43 -8.29 13.91
CA TYR A 110 -9.38 -9.69 13.51
C TYR A 110 -8.01 -10.04 12.99
N LEU A 111 -7.43 -11.15 13.44
CA LEU A 111 -6.25 -11.72 12.81
C LEU A 111 -6.69 -12.50 11.57
N VAL A 112 -6.44 -11.93 10.39
CA VAL A 112 -6.89 -12.44 9.10
C VAL A 112 -5.78 -13.23 8.43
N LYS A 113 -6.07 -14.47 8.08
CA LYS A 113 -5.32 -15.24 7.08
C LYS A 113 -5.94 -14.97 5.71
N TRP A 114 -5.12 -14.49 4.79
CA TRP A 114 -5.49 -14.10 3.42
C TRP A 114 -5.39 -15.27 2.43
N CYS A 115 -6.24 -15.32 1.41
CA CYS A 115 -6.14 -16.33 0.35
C CYS A 115 -4.79 -16.24 -0.37
N SER A 116 -4.24 -17.40 -0.75
CA SER A 116 -3.00 -17.53 -1.53
C SER A 116 -1.72 -16.92 -0.92
N LEU A 117 -1.79 -16.34 0.27
CA LEU A 117 -0.65 -15.91 1.10
C LEU A 117 -0.37 -16.93 2.21
N PRO A 118 0.87 -17.03 2.70
CA PRO A 118 1.22 -17.94 3.78
C PRO A 118 0.75 -17.40 5.15
N TYR A 119 0.81 -18.24 6.18
CA TYR A 119 0.30 -17.88 7.52
C TYR A 119 1.10 -16.73 8.17
N GLU A 120 2.41 -16.66 7.91
CA GLU A 120 3.28 -15.58 8.40
C GLU A 120 2.91 -14.19 7.87
N ASP A 121 2.14 -14.11 6.79
CA ASP A 121 1.63 -12.86 6.21
C ASP A 121 0.21 -12.50 6.72
N SER A 122 -0.28 -13.20 7.75
CA SER A 122 -1.54 -12.83 8.41
C SER A 122 -1.41 -11.48 9.13
N THR A 123 -2.46 -10.67 9.09
CA THR A 123 -2.46 -9.32 9.67
C THR A 123 -3.66 -9.07 10.56
N TRP A 124 -3.48 -8.18 11.54
CA TRP A 124 -4.60 -7.69 12.35
C TRP A 124 -5.32 -6.58 11.59
N GLU A 125 -6.59 -6.80 11.27
CA GLU A 125 -7.42 -5.87 10.51
C GLU A 125 -8.58 -5.35 11.35
N LEU A 126 -8.88 -4.06 11.17
CA LEU A 126 -9.99 -3.40 11.81
C LEU A 126 -11.29 -3.74 11.11
N LYS A 127 -12.35 -4.03 11.86
CA LYS A 127 -13.69 -4.05 11.28
C LYS A 127 -14.06 -2.64 10.80
N GLN A 128 -14.19 -2.46 9.49
CA GLN A 128 -14.84 -1.27 8.95
C GLN A 128 -16.35 -1.37 9.21
N ASN A 129 -16.90 -0.35 9.88
CA ASN A 129 -18.34 -0.22 10.15
C ASN A 129 -19.07 0.36 8.94
#